data_AF-A0A6P8GXX5-F1
#
_entry.id   AF-A0A6P8GXX5-F1
#
_cell.length_a   1.000
_cell.length_b   1.000
_cell.length_c   1.000
_cell.angle_alpha   90.00
_cell.angle_beta   90.00
_cell.angle_gamma   90.00
#
_symmetry.space_group_name_H-M   'P 1'
#
loop_
_entity.id
_entity.type
_entity.pdbx_description
1 polymer ?
#
loop_
_entity_poly.entity_id
_entity_poly.type
_entity_poly.pdbx_seq_one_letter_code
_entity_poly.pdbx_strand_id
1 'polypeptide(L)'
;MRKCNNSKSEKGKMAITAVALQDHISRSMLQSLSLSDPVRDSLRAKGPGQKPRQRNRHANGKPQHSQSQRSLEEREYVLDPAPPPLTLAQKLGLVEAPQRRLSEAEWEQVKTRSVQEGDSTQPCVICREEFRLQPQVLLSCSHVFHRTCLKAFERYSGKKCCPMCRMNQYETRVIHEGAQIYREKCIIRIQAWWRGCVARRWYRNVRRSVPPKDKRLRQQFFETKLQEMSDSLVQACRTDTEAFLSDIEHSVAQSRLVFRQLEPEHTLLTHTPDAQAEDWVQIEEQAVQREMQDCPICLTPLSTPCSGSEGHGHGHGRGREPRHVLLLSCSHLFHQVCLEAFELFCPETRPTCPLCRAMYSKRVL
;
A
#
# COMPACT_ATOMS: atom_id res chain seq x y z
N MET A 1 -100.37 -34.03 10.48
CA MET A 1 -99.23 -34.49 9.66
C MET A 1 -98.11 -33.42 9.60
N ARG A 2 -97.18 -33.33 10.58
CA ARG A 2 -95.99 -32.45 10.51
C ARG A 2 -94.83 -32.98 11.39
N LYS A 3 -94.35 -34.21 11.16
CA LYS A 3 -93.18 -34.77 11.89
C LYS A 3 -92.08 -35.38 11.01
N CYS A 4 -92.30 -35.56 9.70
CA CYS A 4 -91.35 -36.30 8.85
C CYS A 4 -90.24 -35.44 8.21
N ASN A 5 -90.46 -34.14 7.98
CA ASN A 5 -89.52 -33.30 7.22
C ASN A 5 -88.27 -32.87 8.01
N ASN A 6 -88.33 -32.84 9.35
CA ASN A 6 -87.18 -32.41 10.15
C ASN A 6 -86.05 -33.45 10.16
N SER A 7 -86.40 -34.75 10.11
CA SER A 7 -85.44 -35.86 10.16
C SER A 7 -84.54 -35.96 8.91
N LYS A 8 -85.05 -35.61 7.72
CA LYS A 8 -84.27 -35.63 6.47
C LYS A 8 -83.27 -34.46 6.41
N SER A 9 -83.66 -33.30 6.93
CA SER A 9 -82.78 -32.11 7.02
C SER A 9 -81.60 -32.36 7.95
N GLU A 10 -81.85 -32.97 9.12
CA GLU A 10 -80.81 -33.37 10.08
C GLU A 10 -79.81 -34.38 9.48
N LYS A 11 -80.31 -35.42 8.79
CA LYS A 11 -79.44 -36.41 8.10
C LYS A 11 -78.59 -35.78 7.00
N GLY A 12 -79.13 -34.82 6.24
CA GLY A 12 -78.37 -34.08 5.23
C GLY A 12 -77.26 -33.23 5.83
N LYS A 13 -77.53 -32.53 6.94
CA LYS A 13 -76.51 -31.77 7.67
C LYS A 13 -75.40 -32.67 8.21
N MET A 14 -75.75 -33.82 8.81
CA MET A 14 -74.76 -34.80 9.29
C MET A 14 -73.89 -35.38 8.16
N ALA A 15 -74.46 -35.61 6.97
CA ALA A 15 -73.69 -36.08 5.82
C ALA A 15 -72.67 -35.01 5.36
N ILE A 16 -73.08 -33.74 5.31
CA ILE A 16 -72.20 -32.63 4.93
C ILE A 16 -71.06 -32.45 5.95
N THR A 17 -71.34 -32.53 7.25
CA THR A 17 -70.30 -32.42 8.28
C THR A 17 -69.33 -33.61 8.24
N ALA A 18 -69.83 -34.83 8.04
CA ALA A 18 -68.98 -36.03 7.90
C ALA A 18 -68.06 -35.95 6.67
N VAL A 19 -68.59 -35.53 5.51
CA VAL A 19 -67.81 -35.34 4.29
C VAL A 19 -66.78 -34.22 4.46
N ALA A 20 -67.16 -33.10 5.11
CA ALA A 20 -66.24 -32.01 5.39
C ALA A 20 -65.05 -32.48 6.27
N LEU A 21 -65.31 -33.28 7.30
CA LEU A 21 -64.28 -33.84 8.17
C LEU A 21 -63.38 -34.86 7.45
N GLN A 22 -63.95 -35.74 6.62
CA GLN A 22 -63.17 -36.69 5.82
C GLN A 22 -62.24 -36.00 4.82
N ASP A 23 -62.73 -34.98 4.10
CA ASP A 23 -61.90 -34.14 3.22
C ASP A 23 -60.77 -33.46 4.02
N HIS A 24 -61.07 -32.90 5.20
CA HIS A 24 -60.06 -32.28 6.04
C HIS A 24 -58.96 -33.26 6.49
N ILE A 25 -59.34 -34.46 6.96
CA ILE A 25 -58.39 -35.49 7.41
C ILE A 25 -57.51 -35.94 6.25
N SER A 26 -58.09 -36.21 5.07
CA SER A 26 -57.33 -36.62 3.89
C SER A 26 -56.32 -35.56 3.43
N ARG A 27 -56.71 -34.28 3.42
CA ARG A 27 -55.80 -33.16 3.08
C ARG A 27 -54.71 -32.94 4.12
N SER A 28 -55.05 -33.04 5.40
CA SER A 28 -54.08 -32.90 6.51
C SER A 28 -53.01 -34.00 6.47
N MET A 29 -53.42 -35.25 6.24
CA MET A 29 -52.51 -36.38 6.08
C MET A 29 -51.55 -36.16 4.90
N LEU A 30 -52.07 -35.76 3.73
CA LEU A 30 -51.23 -35.47 2.56
C LEU A 30 -50.24 -34.32 2.81
N GLN A 31 -50.65 -33.28 3.54
CA GLN A 31 -49.80 -32.15 3.87
C GLN A 31 -48.71 -32.54 4.88
N SER A 32 -49.03 -33.36 5.88
CA SER A 32 -48.04 -33.88 6.85
C SER A 32 -46.97 -34.74 6.17
N LEU A 33 -47.35 -35.55 5.18
CA LEU A 33 -46.41 -36.34 4.38
C LEU A 33 -45.52 -35.45 3.50
N SER A 34 -46.08 -34.40 2.89
CA SER A 34 -45.34 -33.46 2.05
C SER A 34 -44.37 -32.56 2.82
N LEU A 35 -44.54 -32.38 4.12
CA LEU A 35 -43.61 -31.63 4.98
C LEU A 35 -42.41 -32.46 5.46
N SER A 36 -42.35 -33.75 5.10
CA SER A 36 -41.29 -34.68 5.54
C SER A 36 -40.03 -34.66 4.66
N ASP A 37 -40.03 -33.98 3.52
CA ASP A 37 -38.91 -33.96 2.57
C ASP A 37 -38.20 -32.59 2.52
N PRO A 38 -36.97 -32.44 3.04
CA PRO A 38 -36.19 -31.21 2.90
C PRO A 38 -35.37 -31.16 1.60
N VAL A 39 -35.69 -31.96 0.58
CA VAL A 39 -34.86 -32.10 -0.63
C VAL A 39 -35.75 -32.25 -1.87
N ARG A 40 -36.20 -31.13 -2.47
CA ARG A 40 -36.54 -31.02 -3.91
C ARG A 40 -37.10 -29.65 -4.29
N ASP A 41 -36.28 -28.61 -4.23
CA ASP A 41 -36.66 -27.27 -4.73
C ASP A 41 -35.85 -26.81 -5.96
N SER A 42 -35.20 -27.74 -6.69
CA SER A 42 -34.44 -27.39 -7.90
C SER A 42 -35.09 -27.79 -9.22
N LEU A 43 -36.29 -28.38 -9.24
CA LEU A 43 -36.86 -28.95 -10.48
C LEU A 43 -38.36 -28.72 -10.62
N ARG A 44 -38.84 -27.46 -10.60
CA ARG A 44 -40.14 -27.12 -11.23
C ARG A 44 -40.37 -25.63 -11.43
N ALA A 45 -39.71 -25.06 -12.45
CA ALA A 45 -40.14 -23.80 -13.05
C ALA A 45 -40.03 -23.89 -14.58
N LYS A 46 -41.02 -24.55 -15.22
CA LYS A 46 -41.35 -24.33 -16.63
C LYS A 46 -42.87 -24.32 -16.78
N GLY A 47 -43.43 -23.12 -16.90
CA GLY A 47 -44.78 -22.89 -17.40
C GLY A 47 -44.84 -22.97 -18.94
N PRO A 48 -46.04 -23.00 -19.52
CA PRO A 48 -46.28 -23.51 -20.88
C PRO A 48 -46.09 -22.46 -21.99
N GLY A 49 -45.92 -23.00 -23.20
CA GLY A 49 -45.47 -22.35 -24.44
C GLY A 49 -46.20 -21.10 -24.92
N GLN A 50 -45.41 -20.19 -25.50
CA GLN A 50 -45.84 -19.27 -26.54
C GLN A 50 -45.03 -19.54 -27.82
N LYS A 51 -45.72 -19.59 -28.95
CA LYS A 51 -45.26 -20.03 -30.27
C LYS A 51 -44.14 -19.14 -30.84
N PRO A 52 -43.17 -19.68 -31.60
CA PRO A 52 -42.15 -18.86 -32.25
C PRO A 52 -42.69 -18.31 -33.59
N ARG A 53 -42.67 -16.97 -33.73
CA ARG A 53 -42.77 -16.30 -35.03
C ARG A 53 -41.35 -16.08 -35.57
N GLN A 54 -41.08 -16.63 -36.75
CA GLN A 54 -39.88 -16.36 -37.53
C GLN A 54 -39.76 -14.88 -37.86
N ARG A 55 -38.57 -14.28 -37.68
CA ARG A 55 -38.13 -13.16 -38.51
C ARG A 55 -36.59 -13.06 -38.56
N ASN A 56 -36.12 -12.83 -39.78
CA ASN A 56 -34.74 -12.88 -40.25
C ASN A 56 -33.71 -12.05 -39.48
N ARG A 57 -32.48 -12.58 -39.49
CA ARG A 57 -31.21 -11.89 -39.23
C ARG A 57 -30.98 -10.78 -40.27
N HIS A 58 -30.57 -9.60 -39.82
CA HIS A 58 -29.46 -8.83 -40.39
C HIS A 58 -28.94 -7.82 -39.35
N ALA A 59 -27.70 -7.38 -39.61
CA ALA A 59 -26.66 -7.04 -38.63
C ALA A 59 -26.56 -5.55 -38.25
N ASN A 60 -25.64 -5.31 -37.30
CA ASN A 60 -25.03 -4.04 -36.89
C ASN A 60 -25.84 -3.04 -36.06
N GLY A 61 -25.45 -2.91 -34.78
CA GLY A 61 -25.79 -1.78 -33.92
C GLY A 61 -25.21 -1.97 -32.51
N LYS A 62 -24.20 -1.18 -32.16
CA LYS A 62 -23.57 -1.14 -30.82
C LYS A 62 -24.61 -0.88 -29.72
N PRO A 63 -24.54 -1.53 -28.54
CA PRO A 63 -25.49 -1.23 -27.47
C PRO A 63 -25.13 0.09 -26.81
N GLN A 64 -25.95 1.12 -27.03
CA GLN A 64 -25.95 2.32 -26.20
C GLN A 64 -26.50 1.97 -24.82
N HIS A 65 -25.66 2.19 -23.81
CA HIS A 65 -25.98 2.00 -22.40
C HIS A 65 -26.96 3.10 -21.95
N SER A 66 -28.25 2.88 -22.15
CA SER A 66 -29.29 3.73 -21.53
C SER A 66 -29.30 3.45 -20.03
N GLN A 67 -28.73 4.39 -19.28
CA GLN A 67 -28.84 4.46 -17.83
C GLN A 67 -30.30 4.72 -17.45
N SER A 68 -31.08 3.64 -17.37
CA SER A 68 -32.29 3.62 -16.57
C SER A 68 -31.85 3.66 -15.10
N GLN A 69 -31.85 4.87 -14.53
CA GLN A 69 -31.90 5.06 -13.09
C GLN A 69 -33.21 4.42 -12.57
N ARG A 70 -33.19 3.12 -12.34
CA ARG A 70 -34.14 2.49 -11.44
C ARG A 70 -33.71 2.89 -10.03
N SER A 71 -34.51 3.73 -9.38
CA SER A 71 -34.62 3.66 -7.93
C SER A 71 -35.10 2.24 -7.59
N LEU A 72 -34.16 1.32 -7.43
CA LEU A 72 -34.40 0.05 -6.77
C LEU A 72 -34.61 0.39 -5.30
N GLU A 73 -35.77 0.94 -4.97
CA GLU A 73 -36.30 0.80 -3.62
C GLU A 73 -36.37 -0.70 -3.37
N GLU A 74 -35.49 -1.18 -2.49
CA GLU A 74 -35.46 -2.58 -2.06
C GLU A 74 -36.82 -2.90 -1.43
N ARG A 75 -37.75 -3.43 -2.25
CA ARG A 75 -39.12 -3.71 -1.83
C ARG A 75 -39.11 -4.78 -0.75
N GLU A 76 -39.78 -4.50 0.36
CA GLU A 76 -39.99 -5.45 1.44
C GLU A 76 -40.95 -6.55 0.99
N TYR A 77 -40.68 -7.80 1.38
CA TYR A 77 -41.52 -8.95 1.03
C TYR A 77 -41.56 -9.97 2.16
N VAL A 78 -42.67 -10.71 2.23
CA VAL A 78 -42.89 -11.81 3.18
C VAL A 78 -42.20 -13.06 2.66
N LEU A 79 -41.44 -13.75 3.52
CA LEU A 79 -40.67 -14.94 3.13
C LEU A 79 -41.49 -16.23 3.18
N ASP A 80 -42.53 -16.27 4.00
CA ASP A 80 -43.30 -17.47 4.24
C ASP A 80 -44.19 -17.85 3.03
N PRO A 81 -44.37 -19.15 2.72
CA PRO A 81 -45.21 -19.61 1.61
C PRO A 81 -46.71 -19.48 1.92
N ALA A 82 -47.51 -19.01 0.95
CA ALA A 82 -48.92 -18.71 1.16
C ALA A 82 -49.68 -19.89 1.79
N PRO A 83 -50.54 -19.65 2.81
CA PRO A 83 -51.26 -20.73 3.47
C PRO A 83 -52.17 -21.45 2.46
N PRO A 84 -52.35 -22.78 2.61
CA PRO A 84 -53.26 -23.53 1.77
C PRO A 84 -54.70 -23.00 1.93
N PRO A 85 -55.53 -23.12 0.88
CA PRO A 85 -56.93 -22.69 0.96
C PRO A 85 -57.68 -23.46 2.06
N LEU A 86 -58.54 -22.75 2.79
CA LEU A 86 -59.32 -23.32 3.89
C LEU A 86 -60.20 -24.48 3.41
N THR A 87 -60.11 -25.60 4.13
CA THR A 87 -60.96 -26.79 3.92
C THR A 87 -62.41 -26.49 4.29
N LEU A 88 -63.35 -27.28 3.76
CA LEU A 88 -64.78 -27.11 4.08
C LEU A 88 -65.05 -27.25 5.58
N ALA A 89 -64.36 -28.18 6.27
CA ALA A 89 -64.47 -28.33 7.73
C ALA A 89 -64.06 -27.07 8.50
N GLN A 90 -62.99 -26.39 8.05
CA GLN A 90 -62.53 -25.14 8.66
C GLN A 90 -63.51 -23.99 8.39
N LYS A 91 -64.10 -23.93 7.19
CA LYS A 91 -65.13 -22.93 6.87
C LYS A 91 -66.43 -23.13 7.67
N LEU A 92 -66.77 -24.37 7.98
CA LEU A 92 -67.93 -24.74 8.80
C LEU A 92 -67.67 -24.64 10.31
N GLY A 93 -66.44 -24.31 10.73
CA GLY A 93 -66.06 -24.22 12.14
C GLY A 93 -65.95 -25.57 12.85
N LEU A 94 -65.89 -26.69 12.12
CA LEU A 94 -65.72 -28.04 12.68
C LEU A 94 -64.27 -28.31 13.11
N VAL A 95 -63.32 -27.60 12.49
CA VAL A 95 -61.89 -27.64 12.81
C VAL A 95 -61.38 -26.21 12.84
N GLU A 96 -60.48 -25.89 13.77
CA GLU A 96 -59.86 -24.58 13.85
C GLU A 96 -59.13 -24.24 12.55
N ALA A 97 -59.43 -23.06 12.01
CA ALA A 97 -58.73 -22.54 10.85
C ALA A 97 -57.27 -22.19 11.22
N PRO A 98 -56.31 -22.36 10.30
CA PRO A 98 -54.94 -21.90 10.53
C PRO A 98 -54.94 -20.40 10.80
N GLN A 99 -53.96 -19.92 11.58
CA GLN A 99 -53.84 -18.50 11.86
C GLN A 99 -53.80 -17.69 10.56
N ARG A 100 -54.60 -16.63 10.50
CA ARG A 100 -54.68 -15.73 9.36
C ARG A 100 -53.34 -15.02 9.20
N ARG A 101 -52.89 -14.87 7.95
CA ARG A 101 -51.76 -14.01 7.59
C ARG A 101 -51.94 -12.58 8.05
N LEU A 102 -50.85 -11.97 8.51
CA LEU A 102 -50.85 -10.54 8.76
C LEU A 102 -51.04 -9.80 7.44
N SER A 103 -52.00 -8.87 7.44
CA SER A 103 -52.24 -7.91 6.36
C SER A 103 -51.09 -6.91 6.24
N GLU A 104 -50.99 -6.22 5.10
CA GLU A 104 -49.96 -5.19 4.89
C GLU A 104 -50.04 -4.08 5.96
N ALA A 105 -51.25 -3.68 6.35
CA ALA A 105 -51.48 -2.67 7.40
C ALA A 105 -51.03 -3.16 8.79
N GLU A 106 -51.25 -4.44 9.12
CA GLU A 106 -50.74 -5.01 10.38
C GLU A 106 -49.21 -5.08 10.38
N TRP A 107 -48.58 -5.37 9.22
CA TRP A 107 -47.14 -5.31 9.09
C TRP A 107 -46.57 -3.91 9.25
N GLU A 108 -47.25 -2.88 8.73
CA GLU A 108 -46.87 -1.49 8.95
C GLU A 108 -46.94 -1.11 10.43
N GLN A 109 -47.93 -1.60 11.17
CA GLN A 109 -48.00 -1.42 12.63
C GLN A 109 -46.86 -2.12 13.36
N VAL A 110 -46.55 -3.38 12.99
CA VAL A 110 -45.42 -4.13 13.58
C VAL A 110 -44.09 -3.43 13.28
N LYS A 111 -43.92 -2.92 12.05
CA LYS A 111 -42.75 -2.13 11.66
C LYS A 111 -42.65 -0.83 12.45
N THR A 112 -43.75 -0.09 12.58
CA THR A 112 -43.81 1.15 13.37
C THR A 112 -43.39 0.91 14.82
N ARG A 113 -43.85 -0.19 15.43
CA ARG A 113 -43.43 -0.59 16.78
C ARG A 113 -41.93 -0.87 16.85
N SER A 114 -41.41 -1.67 15.92
CA SER A 114 -39.98 -2.00 15.86
C SER A 114 -39.09 -0.76 15.69
N VAL A 115 -39.53 0.20 14.87
CA VAL A 115 -38.87 1.51 14.70
C VAL A 115 -38.91 2.33 15.98
N GLN A 116 -40.05 2.36 16.67
CA GLN A 116 -40.20 3.08 17.95
C GLN A 116 -39.30 2.49 19.04
N GLU A 117 -39.16 1.16 19.08
CA GLU A 117 -38.28 0.44 19.99
C GLU A 117 -36.79 0.57 19.60
N GLY A 118 -36.51 0.93 18.35
CA GLY A 118 -35.15 1.12 17.84
C GLY A 118 -34.42 -0.20 17.57
N ASP A 119 -35.15 -1.28 17.32
CA ASP A 119 -34.59 -2.63 17.16
C ASP A 119 -33.56 -2.72 16.02
N SER A 120 -33.76 -1.97 14.94
CA SER A 120 -32.82 -1.91 13.80
C SER A 120 -31.54 -1.10 14.09
N THR A 121 -31.54 -0.31 15.16
CA THR A 121 -30.34 0.41 15.64
C THR A 121 -29.49 -0.45 16.57
N GLN A 122 -30.12 -1.34 17.34
CA GLN A 122 -29.45 -2.28 18.22
C GLN A 122 -28.75 -3.39 17.42
N PRO A 123 -27.67 -4.00 17.94
CA PRO A 123 -27.04 -5.13 17.28
C PRO A 123 -27.95 -6.37 17.32
N CYS A 124 -27.79 -7.27 16.35
CA CYS A 124 -28.55 -8.52 16.34
C CYS A 124 -28.25 -9.33 17.60
N VAL A 125 -29.27 -9.75 18.34
CA VAL A 125 -29.08 -10.47 19.61
C VAL A 125 -28.45 -11.86 19.48
N ILE A 126 -28.42 -12.45 18.27
CA ILE A 126 -27.84 -13.77 18.01
C ILE A 126 -26.32 -13.67 17.82
N CYS A 127 -25.85 -12.80 16.92
CA CYS A 127 -24.41 -12.66 16.61
C CYS A 127 -23.73 -11.46 17.31
N ARG A 128 -24.52 -10.56 17.91
CA ARG A 128 -24.06 -9.31 18.56
C ARG A 128 -23.40 -8.30 17.60
N GLU A 129 -23.65 -8.42 16.30
CA GLU A 129 -23.15 -7.51 15.27
C GLU A 129 -24.24 -6.53 14.80
N GLU A 130 -23.82 -5.33 14.36
CA GLU A 130 -24.71 -4.39 13.68
C GLU A 130 -25.24 -4.98 12.35
N PHE A 131 -26.45 -4.59 11.95
CA PHE A 131 -27.07 -5.09 10.72
C PHE A 131 -26.31 -4.73 9.44
N ARG A 132 -25.73 -3.53 9.38
CA ARG A 132 -24.99 -3.01 8.21
C ARG A 132 -25.77 -3.25 6.91
N LEU A 133 -25.13 -3.81 5.88
CA LEU A 133 -25.75 -4.12 4.59
C LEU A 133 -26.30 -5.55 4.50
N GLN A 134 -26.31 -6.30 5.60
CA GLN A 134 -26.79 -7.68 5.58
C GLN A 134 -28.33 -7.72 5.54
N PRO A 135 -28.93 -8.74 4.90
CA PRO A 135 -30.38 -8.88 4.84
C PRO A 135 -30.95 -9.10 6.25
N GLN A 136 -31.87 -8.25 6.64
CA GLN A 136 -32.52 -8.27 7.95
C GLN A 136 -33.99 -8.70 7.81
N VAL A 137 -34.51 -9.33 8.86
CA VAL A 137 -35.86 -9.86 8.90
C VAL A 137 -36.57 -9.36 10.16
N LEU A 138 -37.81 -8.92 9.96
CA LEU A 138 -38.76 -8.54 11.00
C LEU A 138 -39.73 -9.69 11.22
N LEU A 139 -39.93 -10.06 12.47
CA LEU A 139 -40.90 -11.07 12.87
C LEU A 139 -42.26 -10.43 13.20
N SER A 140 -43.33 -11.22 13.14
CA SER A 140 -44.67 -10.80 13.61
C SER A 140 -44.69 -10.33 15.07
N CYS A 141 -43.73 -10.79 15.88
CA CYS A 141 -43.54 -10.37 17.26
C CYS A 141 -42.64 -9.13 17.42
N SER A 142 -42.59 -8.23 16.42
CA SER A 142 -41.79 -6.99 16.33
C SER A 142 -40.26 -7.09 16.38
N HIS A 143 -39.71 -8.25 16.72
CA HIS A 143 -38.27 -8.47 16.83
C HIS A 143 -37.52 -8.56 15.47
N VAL A 144 -36.28 -8.04 15.44
CA VAL A 144 -35.43 -7.99 14.23
C VAL A 144 -34.15 -8.82 14.36
N PHE A 145 -33.79 -9.54 13.30
CA PHE A 145 -32.58 -10.38 13.21
C PHE A 145 -31.95 -10.36 11.82
N HIS A 146 -30.70 -10.79 11.69
CA HIS A 146 -30.16 -11.11 10.36
C HIS A 146 -30.88 -12.35 9.83
N ARG A 147 -31.18 -12.36 8.52
CA ARG A 147 -31.80 -13.50 7.83
C ARG A 147 -30.98 -14.78 8.03
N THR A 148 -29.65 -14.66 8.00
CA THR A 148 -28.72 -15.79 8.19
C THR A 148 -28.74 -16.28 9.63
N CYS A 149 -28.68 -15.38 10.60
CA CYS A 149 -28.71 -15.71 12.03
C CYS A 149 -30.03 -16.40 12.42
N LEU A 150 -31.17 -15.88 11.96
CA LEU A 150 -32.47 -16.49 12.23
C LEU A 150 -32.56 -17.90 11.61
N LYS A 151 -32.15 -18.06 10.35
CA LYS A 151 -32.13 -19.37 9.69
C LYS A 151 -31.21 -20.37 10.39
N ALA A 152 -30.06 -19.93 10.88
CA ALA A 152 -29.15 -20.78 11.65
C ALA A 152 -29.79 -21.20 12.98
N PHE A 153 -30.47 -20.28 13.66
CA PHE A 153 -31.20 -20.58 14.89
C PHE A 153 -32.34 -21.58 14.67
N GLU A 154 -33.16 -21.40 13.63
CA GLU A 154 -34.24 -22.33 13.26
C GLU A 154 -33.71 -23.74 12.98
N ARG A 155 -32.58 -23.84 12.27
CA ARG A 155 -31.90 -25.12 12.00
C ARG A 155 -31.38 -25.79 13.26
N TYR A 156 -30.86 -25.02 14.21
CA TYR A 156 -30.32 -25.55 15.47
C TYR A 156 -31.42 -25.95 16.46
N SER A 157 -32.44 -25.11 16.61
CA SER A 157 -33.58 -25.35 17.51
C SER A 157 -34.53 -26.44 16.99
N GLY A 158 -34.54 -26.67 15.68
CA GLY A 158 -35.48 -27.58 15.01
C GLY A 158 -36.93 -27.09 15.07
N LYS A 159 -37.17 -25.86 15.54
CA LYS A 159 -38.48 -25.25 15.72
C LYS A 159 -38.43 -23.79 15.29
N LYS A 160 -39.49 -23.32 14.63
CA LYS A 160 -39.69 -21.91 14.25
C LYS A 160 -40.22 -21.12 15.45
N CYS A 161 -39.32 -20.71 16.34
CA CYS A 161 -39.63 -19.93 17.54
C CYS A 161 -38.73 -18.69 17.67
N CYS A 162 -39.27 -17.58 18.16
CA CYS A 162 -38.50 -16.34 18.25
C CYS A 162 -37.41 -16.48 19.33
N PRO A 163 -36.14 -16.14 19.04
CA PRO A 163 -35.05 -16.21 20.04
C PRO A 163 -35.29 -15.35 21.29
N MET A 164 -36.04 -14.25 21.18
CA MET A 164 -36.28 -13.33 22.29
C MET A 164 -37.53 -13.66 23.09
N CYS A 165 -38.70 -13.72 22.45
CA CYS A 165 -39.98 -13.93 23.15
C CYS A 165 -40.51 -15.37 23.08
N ARG A 166 -39.80 -16.29 22.40
CA ARG A 166 -40.19 -17.70 22.22
C ARG A 166 -41.57 -17.92 21.58
N MET A 167 -42.13 -16.89 20.96
CA MET A 167 -43.37 -17.00 20.17
C MET A 167 -43.16 -18.02 19.05
N ASN A 168 -44.08 -18.99 18.95
CA ASN A 168 -44.06 -20.02 17.91
C ASN A 168 -44.79 -19.53 16.66
N GLN A 169 -44.43 -20.09 15.49
CA GLN A 169 -45.16 -19.88 14.24
C GLN A 169 -45.29 -18.40 13.82
N TYR A 170 -44.26 -17.59 14.05
CA TYR A 170 -44.23 -16.22 13.56
C TYR A 170 -44.19 -16.15 12.03
N GLU A 171 -44.66 -15.03 11.48
CA GLU A 171 -44.41 -14.67 10.08
C GLU A 171 -43.12 -13.84 9.96
N THR A 172 -42.47 -13.92 8.81
CA THR A 172 -41.18 -13.28 8.53
C THR A 172 -41.27 -12.33 7.33
N ARG A 173 -40.85 -11.08 7.53
CA ARG A 173 -40.77 -10.05 6.49
C ARG A 173 -39.34 -9.54 6.35
N VAL A 174 -38.83 -9.45 5.13
CA VAL A 174 -37.52 -8.82 4.88
C VAL A 174 -37.69 -7.30 4.99
N ILE A 175 -36.83 -6.66 5.77
CA ILE A 175 -36.78 -5.20 5.94
C ILE A 175 -35.40 -4.68 5.53
N HIS A 176 -35.24 -3.35 5.37
CA HIS A 176 -33.98 -2.72 4.93
C HIS A 176 -33.53 -1.51 5.78
N GLU A 177 -34.19 -1.26 6.91
CA GLU A 177 -33.92 -0.15 7.83
C GLU A 177 -32.48 -0.11 8.38
N GLY A 178 -31.92 -1.22 8.86
CA GLY A 178 -30.56 -1.25 9.39
C GLY A 178 -29.51 -0.91 8.32
N ALA A 179 -29.80 -1.24 7.06
CA ALA A 179 -28.99 -0.81 5.93
C ALA A 179 -29.14 0.69 5.63
N GLN A 180 -30.33 1.26 5.79
CA GLN A 180 -30.53 2.72 5.70
C GLN A 180 -29.77 3.45 6.81
N ILE A 181 -29.94 3.04 8.07
CA ILE A 181 -29.23 3.61 9.23
C ILE A 181 -27.71 3.50 9.04
N TYR A 182 -27.21 2.36 8.55
CA TYR A 182 -25.79 2.19 8.28
C TYR A 182 -25.28 3.11 7.16
N ARG A 183 -26.08 3.30 6.09
CA ARG A 183 -25.75 4.24 5.01
C ARG A 183 -25.70 5.68 5.54
N GLU A 184 -26.64 6.08 6.38
CA GLU A 184 -26.63 7.40 7.05
C GLU A 184 -25.38 7.60 7.91
N LYS A 185 -25.04 6.61 8.76
CA LYS A 185 -23.78 6.61 9.53
C LYS A 185 -22.56 6.78 8.62
N CYS A 186 -22.52 6.09 7.48
CA CYS A 186 -21.43 6.23 6.50
C CYS A 186 -21.38 7.62 5.89
N ILE A 187 -22.52 8.19 5.50
CA ILE A 187 -22.62 9.55 4.94
C ILE A 187 -22.07 10.56 5.95
N ILE A 188 -22.48 10.48 7.21
CA ILE A 188 -22.01 11.39 8.27
C ILE A 188 -20.48 11.29 8.43
N ARG A 189 -19.91 10.07 8.41
CA ARG A 189 -18.46 9.86 8.50
C ARG A 189 -17.70 10.49 7.33
N ILE A 190 -18.20 10.29 6.11
CA ILE A 190 -17.59 10.87 4.90
C ILE A 190 -17.66 12.40 4.95
N GLN A 191 -18.83 12.95 5.30
CA GLN A 191 -19.00 14.39 5.41
C GLN A 191 -18.11 14.99 6.52
N ALA A 192 -18.00 14.34 7.68
CA ALA A 192 -17.13 14.79 8.77
C ALA A 192 -15.66 14.80 8.34
N TRP A 193 -15.21 13.75 7.65
CA TRP A 193 -13.85 13.68 7.11
C TRP A 193 -13.59 14.81 6.11
N TRP A 194 -14.51 15.03 5.17
CA TRP A 194 -14.40 16.09 4.16
C TRP A 194 -14.36 17.47 4.80
N ARG A 195 -15.28 17.78 5.72
CA ARG A 195 -15.28 19.04 6.49
C ARG A 195 -13.95 19.22 7.22
N GLY A 196 -13.42 18.16 7.82
CA GLY A 196 -12.10 18.17 8.46
C GLY A 196 -10.95 18.45 7.48
N CYS A 197 -10.98 17.88 6.27
CA CYS A 197 -9.98 18.14 5.23
C CYS A 197 -10.01 19.60 4.75
N VAL A 198 -11.20 20.15 4.53
CA VAL A 198 -11.39 21.57 4.17
C VAL A 198 -10.86 22.48 5.28
N ALA A 199 -11.25 22.22 6.53
CA ALA A 199 -10.80 23.00 7.69
C ALA A 199 -9.27 22.95 7.86
N ARG A 200 -8.64 21.78 7.72
CA ARG A 200 -7.17 21.65 7.78
C ARG A 200 -6.47 22.39 6.64
N ARG A 201 -7.02 22.36 5.43
CA ARG A 201 -6.48 23.10 4.28
C ARG A 201 -6.51 24.60 4.53
N TRP A 202 -7.62 25.12 5.03
CA TRP A 202 -7.75 26.53 5.41
C TRP A 202 -6.83 26.89 6.58
N TYR A 203 -6.80 26.08 7.64
CA TYR A 203 -5.98 26.31 8.82
C TYR A 203 -4.48 26.30 8.50
N ARG A 204 -4.03 25.48 7.53
CA ARG A 204 -2.63 25.50 7.07
C ARG A 204 -2.23 26.85 6.49
N ASN A 205 -3.14 27.52 5.77
CA ASN A 205 -2.89 28.87 5.24
C ASN A 205 -2.87 29.91 6.37
N VAL A 206 -3.82 29.83 7.31
CA VAL A 206 -3.86 30.73 8.48
C VAL A 206 -2.60 30.58 9.32
N ARG A 207 -2.11 29.35 9.56
CA ARG A 207 -0.87 29.10 10.31
C ARG A 207 0.38 29.67 9.62
N ARG A 208 0.34 29.91 8.31
CA ARG A 208 1.43 30.55 7.56
C ARG A 208 1.42 32.08 7.66
N SER A 209 0.24 32.70 7.83
CA SER A 209 0.09 34.16 7.84
C SER A 209 -0.06 34.75 9.24
N VAL A 210 -0.69 34.04 10.17
CA VAL A 210 -1.02 34.54 11.50
C VAL A 210 -0.04 33.97 12.53
N PRO A 211 0.67 34.82 13.30
CA PRO A 211 1.59 34.37 14.33
C PRO A 211 0.82 33.71 15.50
N PRO A 212 1.29 32.56 16.02
CA PRO A 212 0.73 31.93 17.20
C PRO A 212 0.81 32.82 18.46
N LYS A 213 -0.12 32.63 19.41
CA LYS A 213 -0.12 33.35 20.71
C LYS A 213 0.95 32.82 21.68
N ASP A 214 1.22 31.51 21.63
CA ASP A 214 2.18 30.87 22.52
C ASP A 214 3.61 31.33 22.22
N LYS A 215 4.35 31.71 23.26
CA LYS A 215 5.69 32.31 23.12
C LYS A 215 6.66 31.43 22.31
N ARG A 216 6.70 30.12 22.58
CA ARG A 216 7.59 29.16 21.91
C ARG A 216 7.23 28.96 20.42
N LEU A 217 5.95 28.78 20.12
CA LEU A 217 5.49 28.61 18.74
C LEU A 217 5.61 29.89 17.93
N ARG A 218 5.48 31.05 18.58
CA ARG A 218 5.71 32.36 17.98
C ARG A 218 7.18 32.57 17.60
N GLN A 219 8.11 32.14 18.46
CA GLN A 219 9.55 32.17 18.14
C GLN A 219 9.85 31.33 16.90
N GLN A 220 9.41 30.07 16.88
CA GLN A 220 9.59 29.18 15.73
C GLN A 220 8.96 29.72 14.44
N PHE A 221 7.79 30.37 14.54
CA PHE A 221 7.13 31.00 13.40
C PHE A 221 8.00 32.09 12.78
N PHE A 222 8.55 32.99 13.60
CA PHE A 222 9.41 34.06 13.10
C PHE A 222 10.77 33.56 12.64
N GLU A 223 11.34 32.57 13.32
CA GLU A 223 12.58 31.90 12.90
C GLU A 223 12.43 31.31 11.48
N THR A 224 11.35 30.55 11.24
CA THR A 224 11.06 29.99 9.91
C THR A 224 10.90 31.11 8.86
N LYS A 225 10.24 32.22 9.22
CA LYS A 225 10.05 33.36 8.31
C LYS A 225 11.35 34.09 7.99
N LEU A 226 12.22 34.29 8.99
CA LEU A 226 13.54 34.87 8.79
C LEU A 226 14.41 33.96 7.93
N GLN A 227 14.33 32.65 8.14
CA GLN A 227 15.03 31.68 7.30
C GLN A 227 14.56 31.75 5.85
N GLU A 228 13.25 31.78 5.59
CA GLU A 228 12.70 31.97 4.23
C GLU A 228 13.22 33.26 3.57
N MET A 229 13.32 34.37 4.32
CA MET A 229 13.87 35.63 3.81
C MET A 229 15.38 35.55 3.56
N SER A 230 16.13 34.94 4.47
CA SER A 230 17.57 34.72 4.35
C SER A 230 17.88 33.85 3.14
N ASP A 231 17.17 32.75 2.95
CA ASP A 231 17.31 31.86 1.80
C ASP A 231 16.98 32.59 0.50
N SER A 232 15.92 33.40 0.51
CA SER A 232 15.57 34.25 -0.64
C SER A 232 16.65 35.28 -0.96
N LEU A 233 17.29 35.87 0.05
CA LEU A 233 18.36 36.84 -0.13
C LEU A 233 19.64 36.16 -0.62
N VAL A 234 20.02 35.04 -0.02
CA VAL A 234 21.14 34.21 -0.50
C VAL A 234 20.91 33.81 -1.96
N GLN A 235 19.69 33.40 -2.32
CA GLN A 235 19.36 33.07 -3.70
C GLN A 235 19.44 34.28 -4.63
N ALA A 236 19.06 35.48 -4.19
CA ALA A 236 19.20 36.70 -4.97
C ALA A 236 20.65 37.17 -5.10
N CYS A 237 21.48 36.90 -4.09
CA CYS A 237 22.90 37.25 -4.05
C CYS A 237 23.82 36.18 -4.64
N ARG A 238 23.29 35.01 -5.00
CA ARG A 238 24.01 33.99 -5.79
C ARG A 238 24.27 34.54 -7.19
N THR A 239 25.33 35.32 -7.32
CA THR A 239 26.02 35.50 -8.58
C THR A 239 26.73 34.18 -8.90
N ASP A 240 26.74 33.79 -10.18
CA ASP A 240 27.31 32.53 -10.65
C ASP A 240 28.85 32.57 -10.66
N THR A 241 29.40 32.83 -9.48
CA THR A 241 30.85 32.90 -9.22
C THR A 241 31.50 31.55 -9.47
N GLU A 242 30.79 30.46 -9.20
CA GLU A 242 31.29 29.12 -9.44
C GLU A 242 31.40 28.80 -10.94
N ALA A 243 30.41 29.14 -11.77
CA ALA A 243 30.55 28.99 -13.21
C ALA A 243 31.65 29.90 -13.77
N PHE A 244 31.76 31.14 -13.28
CA PHE A 244 32.83 32.05 -13.70
C PHE A 244 34.24 31.49 -13.36
N LEU A 245 34.43 30.94 -12.16
CA LEU A 245 35.69 30.31 -11.77
C LEU A 245 35.98 29.05 -12.59
N SER A 246 34.95 28.23 -12.86
CA SER A 246 35.07 27.06 -13.74
C SER A 246 35.47 27.46 -15.18
N ASP A 247 34.96 28.58 -15.70
CA ASP A 247 35.34 29.09 -17.02
C ASP A 247 36.81 29.55 -17.05
N ILE A 248 37.30 30.18 -15.97
CA ILE A 248 38.72 30.54 -15.83
C ILE A 248 39.59 29.29 -15.81
N GLU A 249 39.24 28.30 -14.99
CA GLU A 249 39.99 27.04 -14.91
C GLU A 249 40.04 26.33 -16.26
N HIS A 250 38.92 26.31 -16.99
CA HIS A 250 38.86 25.78 -18.34
C HIS A 250 39.80 26.54 -19.30
N SER A 251 39.77 27.87 -19.26
CA SER A 251 40.65 28.72 -20.07
C SER A 251 42.14 28.49 -19.79
N VAL A 252 42.51 28.33 -18.51
CA VAL A 252 43.88 28.00 -18.10
C VAL A 252 44.27 26.59 -18.57
N ALA A 253 43.38 25.61 -18.44
CA ALA A 253 43.62 24.25 -18.91
C ALA A 253 43.86 24.21 -20.43
N GLN A 254 43.04 24.90 -21.21
CA GLN A 254 43.24 25.03 -22.66
C GLN A 254 44.58 25.67 -23.00
N SER A 255 44.96 26.74 -22.29
CA SER A 255 46.26 27.39 -22.48
C SER A 255 47.42 26.44 -22.23
N ARG A 256 47.37 25.63 -21.17
CA ARG A 256 48.39 24.61 -20.85
C ARG A 256 48.49 23.53 -21.93
N LEU A 257 47.38 23.13 -22.55
CA LEU A 257 47.39 22.17 -23.66
C LEU A 257 48.13 22.73 -24.88
N VAL A 258 47.89 24.01 -25.22
CA VAL A 258 48.60 24.68 -26.31
C VAL A 258 50.11 24.75 -26.01
N PHE A 259 50.50 25.13 -24.79
CA PHE A 259 51.92 25.14 -24.41
C PHE A 259 52.57 23.75 -24.52
N ARG A 260 51.85 22.68 -24.16
CA ARG A 260 52.33 21.31 -24.28
C ARG A 260 52.46 20.85 -25.74
N GLN A 261 51.62 21.35 -26.64
CA GLN A 261 51.70 21.06 -28.07
C GLN A 261 52.82 21.84 -28.78
N LEU A 262 53.18 23.02 -28.26
CA LEU A 262 54.27 23.84 -28.76
C LEU A 262 55.63 23.46 -28.14
N GLU A 263 55.63 22.57 -27.14
CA GLU A 263 56.84 22.01 -26.58
C GLU A 263 57.51 21.15 -27.67
N PRO A 264 58.74 21.48 -28.12
CA PRO A 264 59.32 20.85 -29.30
C PRO A 264 59.47 19.34 -29.15
N GLU A 265 59.06 18.58 -30.17
CA GLU A 265 59.26 17.14 -30.36
C GLU A 265 60.76 16.75 -30.44
N HIS A 266 61.57 17.09 -29.45
CA HIS A 266 62.98 16.70 -29.34
C HIS A 266 63.20 15.49 -28.41
N THR A 267 62.14 14.91 -27.83
CA THR A 267 62.23 13.78 -26.90
C THR A 267 61.66 12.45 -27.43
N LEU A 268 61.10 12.43 -28.64
CA LEU A 268 60.55 11.20 -29.26
C LEU A 268 61.45 10.58 -30.36
N LEU A 269 62.71 11.00 -30.48
CA LEU A 269 63.71 10.42 -31.39
C LEU A 269 64.95 9.84 -30.68
N THR A 270 64.78 9.24 -29.51
CA THR A 270 65.78 8.31 -28.94
C THR A 270 65.10 6.99 -28.58
N HIS A 271 64.57 6.33 -29.61
CA HIS A 271 64.53 4.87 -29.66
C HIS A 271 65.79 4.41 -30.40
N THR A 272 66.83 4.07 -29.65
CA THR A 272 67.83 3.07 -30.07
C THR A 272 68.00 2.07 -28.92
N PRO A 273 67.56 0.81 -29.10
CA PRO A 273 67.90 -0.29 -28.20
C PRO A 273 69.30 -0.75 -28.59
N ASP A 274 70.34 -0.08 -28.11
CA ASP A 274 71.70 -0.57 -28.26
C ASP A 274 72.54 -0.15 -27.06
N ALA A 275 73.19 -1.17 -26.50
CA ALA A 275 74.23 -1.07 -25.51
C ALA A 275 75.33 -0.13 -26.00
N GLN A 276 75.42 1.06 -25.41
CA GLN A 276 76.70 1.43 -24.82
C GLN A 276 76.62 0.95 -23.40
N ALA A 277 77.55 0.08 -23.01
CA ALA A 277 77.81 -0.16 -21.60
C ALA A 277 78.04 1.21 -20.98
N GLU A 278 77.04 1.78 -20.31
CA GLU A 278 77.20 2.97 -19.49
C GLU A 278 78.37 2.62 -18.57
N ASP A 279 79.49 3.31 -18.76
CA ASP A 279 80.71 3.00 -18.03
C ASP A 279 80.50 3.52 -16.61
N TRP A 280 79.76 2.74 -15.83
CA TRP A 280 79.31 3.13 -14.49
C TRP A 280 80.50 3.43 -13.58
N VAL A 281 81.69 2.92 -13.92
CA VAL A 281 82.97 3.28 -13.30
C VAL A 281 83.27 4.76 -13.50
N GLN A 282 83.14 5.28 -14.73
CA GLN A 282 83.32 6.70 -15.04
C GLN A 282 82.21 7.57 -14.41
N ILE A 283 80.97 7.08 -14.35
CA ILE A 283 79.84 7.81 -13.74
C ILE A 283 80.02 7.88 -12.21
N GLU A 284 80.53 6.82 -11.59
CA GLU A 284 80.87 6.77 -10.17
C GLU A 284 82.04 7.71 -9.83
N GLU A 285 83.10 7.72 -10.65
CA GLU A 285 84.19 8.71 -10.52
C GLU A 285 83.68 10.15 -10.62
N GLN A 286 82.76 10.44 -11.56
CA GLN A 286 82.14 11.76 -11.67
C GLN A 286 81.26 12.11 -10.46
N ALA A 287 80.54 11.15 -9.90
CA ALA A 287 79.73 11.37 -8.72
C ALA A 287 80.60 11.68 -7.49
N VAL A 288 81.75 11.02 -7.37
CA VAL A 288 82.76 11.31 -6.33
C VAL A 288 83.35 12.70 -6.52
N GLN A 289 83.69 13.10 -7.75
CA GLN A 289 84.20 14.45 -8.04
C GLN A 289 83.20 15.57 -7.71
N ARG A 290 81.89 15.29 -7.75
CA ARG A 290 80.84 16.25 -7.40
C ARG A 290 80.61 16.39 -5.89
N GLU A 291 81.25 15.54 -5.07
CA GLU A 291 81.22 15.58 -3.60
C GLU A 291 79.81 15.73 -3.00
N MET A 292 78.81 15.04 -3.55
CA MET A 292 77.44 15.10 -3.01
C MET A 292 77.32 14.29 -1.71
N GLN A 293 77.30 14.98 -0.57
CA GLN A 293 77.24 14.33 0.75
C GLN A 293 75.80 14.10 1.24
N ASP A 294 74.86 14.93 0.80
CA ASP A 294 73.46 14.90 1.22
C ASP A 294 72.53 14.58 0.06
N CYS A 295 71.43 13.87 0.36
CA CYS A 295 70.37 13.62 -0.59
C CYS A 295 69.62 14.94 -0.86
N PRO A 296 69.56 15.42 -2.11
CA PRO A 296 68.93 16.72 -2.43
C PRO A 296 67.42 16.79 -2.19
N ILE A 297 66.74 15.64 -2.09
CA ILE A 297 65.29 15.58 -1.88
C ILE A 297 64.93 15.77 -0.40
N CYS A 298 65.68 15.13 0.49
CA CYS A 298 65.38 15.11 1.93
C CYS A 298 66.43 15.83 2.78
N LEU A 299 67.51 16.32 2.18
CA LEU A 299 68.61 17.04 2.81
C LEU A 299 69.29 16.26 3.95
N THR A 300 69.35 14.93 3.84
CA THR A 300 70.03 14.06 4.82
C THR A 300 71.19 13.29 4.21
N PRO A 301 72.23 12.93 5.00
CA PRO A 301 73.47 12.38 4.46
C PRO A 301 73.30 11.02 3.77
N LEU A 302 74.02 10.84 2.66
CA LEU A 302 74.01 9.65 1.80
C LEU A 302 74.88 8.50 2.33
N SER A 303 75.41 8.55 3.56
CA SER A 303 76.34 7.56 4.09
C SER A 303 75.77 6.14 4.22
N THR A 304 76.44 5.16 3.61
CA THR A 304 76.35 3.72 3.94
C THR A 304 77.23 3.40 5.17
N PRO A 305 76.81 2.49 6.07
CA PRO A 305 77.48 2.29 7.35
C PRO A 305 78.77 1.47 7.19
N CYS A 306 79.93 2.12 7.17
CA CYS A 306 81.21 1.45 7.39
C CYS A 306 81.39 1.18 8.89
N SER A 307 81.66 -0.08 9.23
CA SER A 307 81.92 -0.55 10.59
C SER A 307 83.20 0.07 11.16
N GLY A 308 83.11 0.64 12.36
CA GLY A 308 84.26 0.99 13.19
C GLY A 308 84.62 2.47 13.21
N SER A 309 83.96 3.25 14.06
CA SER A 309 84.53 4.47 14.68
C SER A 309 83.58 4.95 15.78
N GLU A 310 84.00 4.77 17.03
CA GLU A 310 83.33 5.31 18.21
C GLU A 310 83.36 6.85 18.17
N GLY A 311 82.20 7.48 18.36
CA GLY A 311 82.07 8.94 18.31
C GLY A 311 80.71 9.42 18.81
N HIS A 312 80.70 9.80 20.09
CA HIS A 312 79.64 10.37 20.91
C HIS A 312 78.71 11.39 20.22
N GLY A 313 77.39 11.23 20.38
CA GLY A 313 76.42 12.28 20.05
C GLY A 313 74.94 11.87 20.03
N HIS A 314 74.30 11.90 21.21
CA HIS A 314 72.87 11.99 21.52
C HIS A 314 71.78 11.70 20.46
N GLY A 315 71.03 10.60 20.69
CA GLY A 315 69.58 10.70 20.92
C GLY A 315 68.63 10.69 19.71
N HIS A 316 68.34 9.51 19.15
CA HIS A 316 67.02 8.85 19.17
C HIS A 316 67.00 7.71 18.15
N GLY A 317 67.23 6.50 18.65
CA GLY A 317 67.13 5.27 17.89
C GLY A 317 65.69 4.91 17.54
N ARG A 318 65.39 4.87 16.24
CA ARG A 318 64.69 3.71 15.64
C ARG A 318 65.65 3.14 14.60
N GLY A 319 65.86 1.82 14.64
CA GLY A 319 66.88 1.11 13.88
C GLY A 319 67.01 1.63 12.46
N ARG A 320 68.18 2.25 12.17
CA ARG A 320 68.49 2.76 10.84
C ARG A 320 68.86 1.56 9.99
N GLU A 321 67.87 0.98 9.32
CA GLU A 321 68.14 0.10 8.19
C GLU A 321 69.04 0.84 7.19
N PRO A 322 70.00 0.13 6.56
CA PRO A 322 70.87 0.75 5.57
C PRO A 322 70.01 1.38 4.47
N ARG A 323 70.03 2.72 4.38
CA ARG A 323 69.36 3.42 3.29
C ARG A 323 70.19 3.22 2.03
N HIS A 324 69.69 2.38 1.13
CA HIS A 324 70.30 2.19 -0.19
C HIS A 324 70.37 3.53 -0.92
N VAL A 325 71.54 3.81 -1.49
CA VAL A 325 71.80 5.00 -2.30
C VAL A 325 71.69 4.59 -3.76
N LEU A 326 70.99 5.40 -4.54
CA LEU A 326 70.90 5.25 -5.98
C LEU A 326 71.79 6.27 -6.67
N LEU A 327 72.61 5.79 -7.59
CA LEU A 327 73.33 6.59 -8.57
C LEU A 327 72.54 6.64 -9.87
N LEU A 328 72.27 7.86 -10.33
CA LEU A 328 71.65 8.10 -11.63
C LEU A 328 72.71 8.24 -12.72
N SER A 329 72.39 7.90 -13.98
CA SER A 329 73.31 8.09 -15.11
C SER A 329 73.72 9.55 -15.34
N CYS A 330 72.98 10.51 -14.78
CA CYS A 330 73.38 11.93 -14.73
C CYS A 330 74.36 12.27 -13.59
N SER A 331 74.98 11.27 -12.96
CA SER A 331 75.93 11.36 -11.84
C SER A 331 75.40 12.09 -10.59
N HIS A 332 74.10 11.96 -10.32
CA HIS A 332 73.45 12.44 -9.10
C HIS A 332 73.06 11.28 -8.18
N LEU A 333 73.13 11.52 -6.88
CA LEU A 333 72.91 10.54 -5.82
C LEU A 333 71.66 10.88 -5.01
N PHE A 334 70.83 9.87 -4.74
CA PHE A 334 69.62 10.01 -3.92
C PHE A 334 69.43 8.80 -3.01
N HIS A 335 68.72 8.95 -1.89
CA HIS A 335 68.19 7.76 -1.20
C HIS A 335 67.13 7.11 -2.10
N GLN A 336 67.15 5.78 -2.17
CA GLN A 336 66.19 5.01 -2.95
C GLN A 336 64.74 5.42 -2.66
N VAL A 337 64.38 5.49 -1.38
CA VAL A 337 63.01 5.85 -0.93
C VAL A 337 62.62 7.27 -1.36
N CYS A 338 63.58 8.21 -1.34
CA CYS A 338 63.31 9.60 -1.72
C CYS A 338 63.06 9.73 -3.23
N LEU A 339 63.84 9.01 -4.03
CA LEU A 339 63.67 9.01 -5.48
C LEU A 339 62.37 8.30 -5.88
N GLU A 340 62.06 7.15 -5.28
CA GLU A 340 60.80 6.43 -5.53
C GLU A 340 59.56 7.26 -5.16
N ALA A 341 59.61 7.98 -4.03
CA ALA A 341 58.54 8.90 -3.65
C ALA A 341 58.38 10.02 -4.69
N PHE A 342 59.49 10.58 -5.18
CA PHE A 342 59.45 11.60 -6.23
C PHE A 342 58.84 11.06 -7.53
N GLU A 343 59.22 9.85 -7.96
CA GLU A 343 58.65 9.18 -9.13
C GLU A 343 57.13 8.98 -9.00
N LEU A 344 56.61 8.64 -7.81
CA LEU A 344 55.17 8.46 -7.57
C LEU A 344 54.35 9.75 -7.72
N PHE A 345 54.92 10.91 -7.40
CA PHE A 345 54.23 12.20 -7.53
C PHE A 345 54.36 12.81 -8.93
N CYS A 346 55.17 12.22 -9.81
CA CYS A 346 55.36 12.69 -11.17
C CYS A 346 54.59 11.79 -12.16
N PRO A 347 53.45 12.23 -12.71
CA PRO A 347 52.65 11.43 -13.66
C PRO A 347 53.27 11.35 -15.06
N GLU A 348 54.51 11.82 -15.25
CA GLU A 348 55.21 11.75 -16.52
C GLU A 348 55.61 10.30 -16.82
N THR A 349 55.42 9.86 -18.08
CA THR A 349 55.68 8.48 -18.51
C THR A 349 57.16 8.07 -18.45
N ARG A 350 58.08 9.02 -18.20
CA ARG A 350 59.51 8.81 -18.02
C ARG A 350 60.05 9.73 -16.91
N PRO A 351 60.66 9.20 -15.83
CA PRO A 351 61.12 10.03 -14.73
C PRO A 351 62.34 10.88 -15.10
N THR A 352 62.34 12.15 -14.70
CA THR A 352 63.46 13.08 -14.87
C THR A 352 64.17 13.35 -13.54
N CYS A 353 65.47 13.61 -13.59
CA CYS A 353 66.26 13.82 -12.37
C CYS A 353 65.77 15.08 -11.64
N PRO A 354 65.49 15.03 -10.32
CA PRO A 354 65.03 16.19 -9.55
C PRO A 354 65.97 17.40 -9.61
N LEU A 355 67.27 17.17 -9.83
CA LEU A 355 68.29 18.22 -9.87
C LEU A 355 68.48 18.80 -11.26
N CYS A 356 68.82 17.96 -12.24
CA CYS A 356 69.21 18.43 -13.57
C CYS A 356 68.12 18.24 -14.63
N ARG A 357 66.97 17.64 -14.28
CA ARG A 357 65.85 17.32 -15.18
C ARG A 357 66.22 16.43 -16.37
N ALA A 358 67.44 15.87 -16.39
CA ALA A 358 67.86 14.91 -17.40
C ALA A 358 67.14 13.57 -17.19
N MET A 359 66.87 12.87 -18.29
CA MET A 359 66.44 11.47 -18.25
C MET A 359 67.58 10.61 -17.69
N TYR A 360 67.24 9.60 -16.89
CA TYR A 360 68.25 8.79 -16.21
C TYR A 360 67.93 7.30 -16.19
N SER A 361 68.98 6.48 -16.16
CA SER A 361 68.97 5.11 -15.65
C SER A 361 69.45 5.13 -14.20
N LYS A 362 69.02 4.17 -13.37
CA LYS A 362 69.35 4.12 -11.93
C LYS A 362 70.09 2.83 -11.58
N ARG A 363 71.15 2.94 -10.78
CA ARG A 363 71.94 1.83 -10.23
C ARG A 363 72.01 1.96 -8.70
N VAL A 364 71.81 0.86 -7.98
CA VAL A 364 72.02 0.80 -6.52
C VAL A 364 73.52 0.69 -6.25
N LEU A 365 74.03 1.55 -5.35
CA LEU A 365 75.40 1.52 -4.84
C LEU A 365 75.54 0.66 -3.59
#